data_AF-A0A529MDI9-F1
#
_entry.id   AF-A0A529MDI9-F1
#
_cell.length_a   1.000
_cell.length_b   1.000
_cell.length_c   1.000
_cell.angle_alpha   90.00
_cell.angle_beta   90.00
_cell.angle_gamma   90.00
#
_symmetry.space_group_name_H-M   'P 1'
#
loop_
_entity.id
_entity.type
_entity.pdbx_description
1 polymer ?
#
loop_
_entity_poly.entity_id
_entity_poly.type
_entity_poly.pdbx_seq_one_letter_code
_entity_poly.pdbx_strand_id
1 'polypeptide(L)' 'PQLSPENIVIVGLRHADPAEARVLTDSRVSAFTMTDIDAMGMGEVMREAIHIASSGTQGFHVAYAPEVTEFSGWA' A
#
# COMPACT_ATOMS: atom_id res chain seq x y z
N PRO A 1 2.26 -19.22 2.31
CA PRO A 1 2.23 -18.50 1.01
C PRO A 1 3.47 -17.60 0.89
N GLN A 2 4.35 -17.86 -0.07
CA GLN A 2 5.48 -16.97 -0.37
C GLN A 2 5.00 -15.94 -1.39
N LEU A 3 4.94 -14.66 -1.00
CA LEU A 3 4.59 -13.56 -1.89
C LEU A 3 5.87 -12.99 -2.51
N SER A 4 5.89 -12.83 -3.83
CA SER A 4 6.97 -12.09 -4.49
C SER A 4 6.90 -10.62 -4.06
N PRO A 5 8.03 -9.97 -3.70
CA PRO A 5 8.03 -8.56 -3.28
C PRO A 5 7.41 -7.60 -4.31
N GLU A 6 7.54 -7.89 -5.60
CA GLU A 6 6.92 -7.12 -6.70
C GLU A 6 5.39 -7.09 -6.69
N ASN A 7 4.75 -8.04 -5.98
CA ASN A 7 3.29 -8.14 -5.88
C ASN A 7 2.79 -7.64 -4.52
N ILE A 8 3.65 -6.97 -3.73
CA ILE A 8 3.27 -6.36 -2.46
C ILE A 8 3.14 -4.86 -2.67
N VAL A 9 2.00 -4.33 -2.23
CA VAL A 9 1.70 -2.90 -2.28
C VAL A 9 1.26 -2.42 -0.89
N ILE A 10 1.89 -1.34 -0.42
CA ILE A 10 1.51 -0.63 0.79
C ILE A 10 0.76 0.64 0.37
N VAL A 11 -0.39 0.91 0.98
CA VAL A 11 -1.21 2.09 0.68
C VAL A 11 -1.46 2.88 1.95
N GLY A 12 -1.34 4.20 1.87
CA GLY A 12 -1.54 5.10 3.01
C GLY A 12 -0.32 5.20 3.93
N LEU A 13 0.89 4.98 3.42
CA LEU A 13 2.10 5.12 4.22
C LEU A 13 2.24 6.58 4.69
N ARG A 14 2.11 6.79 6.00
CA ARG A 14 2.20 8.12 6.65
C ARG A 14 3.54 8.33 7.35
N HIS A 15 4.03 7.28 8.02
CA HIS A 15 5.28 7.31 8.76
C HIS A 15 6.01 5.99 8.55
N ALA A 16 7.33 6.09 8.40
CA ALA A 16 8.24 4.96 8.36
C ALA A 16 9.53 5.42 9.03
N ASP A 17 10.09 4.59 9.91
CA ASP A 17 11.39 4.88 10.48
C ASP A 17 12.48 4.84 9.38
N PRO A 18 13.62 5.55 9.54
CA PRO A 18 14.65 5.61 8.50
C PRO A 18 15.16 4.24 8.04
N ALA A 19 15.17 3.25 8.94
CA ALA A 19 15.53 1.87 8.60
C ALA A 19 14.49 1.20 7.71
N GLU A 20 13.20 1.38 8.00
CA GLU A 20 12.08 0.83 7.22
C GLU A 20 11.99 1.50 5.85
N ALA A 21 12.16 2.83 5.80
CA ALA A 21 12.17 3.57 4.55
C ALA A 21 13.29 3.10 3.61
N ARG A 22 14.48 2.79 4.16
CA ARG A 22 15.58 2.19 3.39
C ARG A 22 15.21 0.81 2.87
N VAL A 23 14.67 -0.06 3.72
CA VAL A 23 14.23 -1.39 3.31
C VAL A 23 13.19 -1.31 2.19
N LEU A 24 12.21 -0.42 2.30
CA LEU A 24 11.20 -0.21 1.26
C LEU A 24 11.84 0.27 -0.05
N THR A 25 12.75 1.24 0.04
CA THR A 25 13.46 1.80 -1.13
C THR A 25 14.36 0.77 -1.83
N ASP A 26 15.02 -0.09 -1.06
CA ASP A 26 15.91 -1.14 -1.56
C ASP A 26 15.14 -2.41 -2.00
N SER A 27 13.84 -2.49 -1.69
CA SER A 27 12.97 -3.60 -2.06
C SER A 27 12.27 -3.37 -3.40
N ARG A 28 11.60 -4.42 -3.90
CA ARG A 28 10.70 -4.33 -5.05
C ARG A 28 9.24 -4.11 -4.65
N VAL A 29 8.99 -3.74 -3.39
CA VAL A 29 7.65 -3.44 -2.87
C VAL A 29 7.23 -2.05 -3.34
N SER A 30 5.99 -1.91 -3.78
CA SER A 30 5.42 -0.60 -4.10
C SER A 30 4.78 0.02 -2.87
N ALA A 31 4.96 1.33 -2.67
CA ALA A 31 4.33 2.06 -1.58
C ALA A 31 3.68 3.34 -2.11
N PHE A 32 2.40 3.50 -1.81
CA PHE A 32 1.64 4.73 -2.01
C PHE A 32 1.49 5.43 -0.67
N THR A 33 2.04 6.62 -0.58
CA THR A 33 2.00 7.48 0.60
C THR A 33 0.68 8.26 0.69
N MET A 34 0.45 8.94 1.81
CA MET A 34 -0.65 9.91 1.91
C MET A 34 -0.53 11.02 0.86
N THR A 35 0.68 11.46 0.53
CA THR A 35 0.92 12.46 -0.53
C THR A 35 0.48 11.96 -1.90
N ASP A 36 0.70 10.68 -2.18
CA ASP A 36 0.28 10.05 -3.44
C ASP A 36 -1.25 9.98 -3.54
N ILE A 37 -1.91 9.67 -2.42
CA ILE A 37 -3.38 9.67 -2.31
C ILE A 37 -3.94 11.08 -2.50
N ASP A 38 -3.32 12.09 -1.90
CA ASP A 38 -3.75 13.49 -2.04
C ASP A 38 -3.56 14.00 -3.48
N ALA A 39 -2.51 13.53 -4.18
CA ALA A 39 -2.20 13.95 -5.54
C ALA A 39 -3.03 13.23 -6.62
N MET A 40 -3.20 11.91 -6.50
CA MET A 40 -3.85 11.07 -7.53
C MET A 40 -5.32 10.74 -7.20
N GLY A 41 -5.70 10.85 -5.93
CA GLY A 41 -6.98 10.38 -5.42
C GLY A 41 -6.97 8.87 -5.11
N MET A 42 -7.73 8.48 -4.08
CA MET A 42 -7.84 7.09 -3.61
C MET A 42 -8.26 6.11 -4.72
N GLY A 43 -9.14 6.53 -5.63
CA GLY A 43 -9.63 5.68 -6.71
C GLY A 43 -8.51 5.20 -7.65
N GLU A 44 -7.63 6.10 -8.09
CA GLU A 44 -6.53 5.75 -8.99
C GLU A 44 -5.44 4.97 -8.25
N VAL A 45 -5.12 5.37 -7.01
CA VAL A 45 -4.18 4.62 -6.15
C VAL A 45 -4.60 3.17 -5.99
N MET A 46 -5.88 2.92 -5.67
CA MET A 46 -6.38 1.56 -5.51
C MET A 46 -6.40 0.78 -6.83
N ARG A 47 -6.68 1.44 -7.96
CA ARG A 47 -6.66 0.81 -9.28
C ARG A 47 -5.26 0.28 -9.60
N GLU A 48 -4.23 1.10 -9.37
CA GLU A 48 -2.85 0.73 -9.59
C GLU A 48 -2.35 -0.31 -8.58
N ALA A 49 -2.69 -0.16 -7.30
CA ALA A 49 -2.33 -1.12 -6.26
C ALA A 49 -2.88 -2.52 -6.56
N ILE A 50 -4.14 -2.62 -6.98
CA ILE A 50 -4.76 -3.90 -7.35
C ILE A 50 -4.10 -4.46 -8.62
N HIS A 51 -3.76 -3.62 -9.59
CA HIS A 51 -3.07 -4.06 -10.81
C HIS A 51 -1.72 -4.71 -10.49
N ILE A 52 -0.89 -4.05 -9.67
CA ILE A 52 0.42 -4.56 -9.24
C ILE A 52 0.25 -5.85 -8.43
N ALA A 53 -0.59 -5.83 -7.39
CA ALA A 53 -0.75 -6.98 -6.48
C ALA A 53 -1.34 -8.22 -7.16
N SER A 54 -2.13 -8.04 -8.21
CA SER A 54 -2.74 -9.16 -8.96
C SER A 54 -1.92 -9.63 -10.16
N SER A 55 -0.87 -8.90 -10.55
CA SER A 55 -0.07 -9.22 -11.74
C SER A 55 0.56 -10.61 -11.69
N GLY A 56 0.20 -11.46 -12.65
CA GLY A 56 0.68 -12.85 -12.71
C GLY A 56 0.20 -13.75 -11.57
N THR A 57 -0.84 -13.35 -10.83
CA THR A 57 -1.41 -14.12 -9.72
C THR A 57 -2.84 -14.57 -10.01
N GLN A 58 -3.34 -15.56 -9.25
CA GLN A 58 -4.75 -15.98 -9.33
C GLN A 58 -5.71 -15.06 -8.56
N GLY A 59 -5.17 -14.09 -7.80
CA GLY A 59 -5.91 -13.20 -6.93
C GLY A 59 -4.99 -12.50 -5.95
N PHE A 60 -5.55 -11.59 -5.16
CA PHE A 60 -4.80 -10.80 -4.18
C PHE A 60 -5.40 -10.97 -2.79
N HIS A 61 -4.61 -10.62 -1.77
CA HIS A 61 -5.05 -10.56 -0.38
C HIS A 61 -5.01 -9.11 0.09
N VAL A 62 -6.00 -8.70 0.89
CA VAL A 62 -6.05 -7.38 1.52
C VAL A 62 -5.88 -7.56 3.02
N ALA A 63 -4.84 -6.94 3.56
CA ALA A 63 -4.67 -6.75 5.00
C ALA A 63 -4.98 -5.27 5.31
N TYR A 64 -6.01 -5.04 6.11
CA TYR A 64 -6.46 -3.70 6.48
C TYR A 64 -6.31 -3.50 7.98
N ALA A 65 -5.70 -2.39 8.36
CA ALA A 65 -5.52 -1.95 9.74
C ALA A 65 -6.45 -0.75 10.00
N PRO A 66 -7.47 -0.84 10.87
CA PRO A 66 -8.42 0.25 11.11
C PRO A 66 -7.76 1.57 11.54
N GLU A 67 -6.60 1.50 12.20
CA GLU A 67 -5.87 2.65 12.74
C GLU A 67 -5.35 3.58 11.63
N VAL A 68 -5.30 3.10 10.38
CA VAL A 68 -4.86 3.91 9.24
C VAL A 68 -5.93 4.86 8.71
N THR A 69 -7.18 4.70 9.16
CA THR A 69 -8.33 5.51 8.71
C THR A 69 -8.84 6.39 9.83
N GLU A 70 -8.96 7.69 9.56
CA GLU A 70 -9.64 8.62 10.46
C GLU A 70 -11.13 8.65 10.09
N PHE A 71 -11.95 7.93 10.84
CA PHE A 71 -13.40 7.89 10.63
C PHE A 71 -14.13 8.61 11.77
N SER A 72 -14.71 9.78 11.48
CA SER A 72 -15.37 10.63 12.49
C SER A 72 -16.73 10.10 12.98
N GLY A 73 -17.16 8.90 12.53
CA GLY A 73 -18.48 8.33 12.79
C GLY A 73 -18.53 7.14 13.76
N TRP A 74 -17.41 6.76 14.37
CA TRP A 74 -17.36 5.73 15.41
C TRP A 74 -16.74 6.33 16.67
N ALA A 75 -17.59 6.97 17.47
CA ALA A 75 -17.38 7.33 18.86
C ALA A 75 -18.63 6.98 19.66
#